data_AF-A0A2T7DPK8-F1
#
_entry.id   AF-A0A2T7DPK8-F1
#
_cell.length_a   1.000
_cell.length_b   1.000
_cell.length_c   1.000
_cell.angle_alpha   90.00
_cell.angle_beta   90.00
_cell.angle_gamma   90.00
#
_symmetry.space_group_name_H-M   'P 1'
#
loop_
_entity.id
_entity.type
_entity.pdbx_description
1 polymer ?
#
loop_
_entity_poly.entity_id
_entity_poly.type
_entity_poly.pdbx_seq_one_letter_code
_entity_poly.pdbx_strand_id
1 'polypeptide(L)'
;MTTATAAAPARSRFLRYLIWSRYKVRQSLQPQSAMAAAAEVGGDKYRSFIHGESERDTVWRYGAPPNYDVVNKLFEAERTQVWPEGSLEEKVQRLLKTWEMELVHKVRPEDQKTVNSAKYTASTNGMKALSRAEVMAIGGYNNFLRTKLPPEHRIFDPDQETLESSMATFLTAFPRGFAIEVLDVYSGPPKIAFKFRHWGYMEGPFKGHPPHGQRVEFVGVCIFHVDEEMKVEKSEYFYERGNFLASFLSPPDAASGSGSGCPVMQGN
;
A
#
# COMPACT_ATOMS: atom_id res chain seq x y z
N MET A 1 -63.63 0.41 -8.64
CA MET A 1 -62.59 0.23 -9.67
C MET A 1 -61.65 1.42 -9.61
N THR A 2 -60.43 1.15 -9.15
CA THR A 2 -59.16 1.88 -9.42
C THR A 2 -59.11 3.40 -9.27
N THR A 3 -58.65 3.84 -8.10
CA THR A 3 -57.96 5.11 -7.85
C THR A 3 -56.55 5.09 -8.44
N ALA A 4 -56.21 6.03 -9.32
CA ALA A 4 -54.86 6.26 -9.81
C ALA A 4 -54.35 7.63 -9.30
N THR A 5 -53.43 7.58 -8.34
CA THR A 5 -52.67 8.74 -7.84
C THR A 5 -51.33 8.74 -8.58
N ALA A 6 -51.11 9.71 -9.47
CA ALA A 6 -49.84 9.88 -10.17
C ALA A 6 -48.87 10.67 -9.28
N ALA A 7 -47.75 10.06 -8.91
CA ALA A 7 -46.64 10.70 -8.19
C ALA A 7 -45.61 11.27 -9.19
N ALA A 8 -45.16 12.50 -8.93
CA ALA A 8 -44.13 13.21 -9.70
C ALA A 8 -42.71 12.66 -9.42
N PRO A 9 -41.74 12.82 -10.36
CA PRO A 9 -40.44 12.14 -10.29
C PRO A 9 -39.43 12.85 -9.37
N ALA A 10 -38.72 12.05 -8.58
CA ALA A 10 -37.62 12.47 -7.72
C ALA A 10 -36.35 12.80 -8.55
N ARG A 11 -36.12 14.07 -8.82
CA ARG A 11 -34.82 14.62 -9.23
C ARG A 11 -34.47 15.83 -8.37
N SER A 12 -34.03 15.64 -7.12
CA SER A 12 -33.46 16.72 -6.30
C SER A 12 -32.83 16.22 -5.01
N ARG A 13 -31.65 15.58 -5.07
CA ARG A 13 -30.79 15.40 -3.86
C ARG A 13 -29.29 15.59 -4.10
N PHE A 14 -28.81 15.69 -5.34
CA PHE A 14 -27.38 15.83 -5.63
C PHE A 14 -26.83 17.27 -5.62
N LEU A 15 -27.68 18.30 -5.59
CA LEU A 15 -27.23 19.70 -5.69
C LEU A 15 -27.06 20.43 -4.34
N ARG A 16 -27.38 19.77 -3.20
CA ARG A 16 -27.27 20.39 -1.86
C ARG A 16 -25.94 20.13 -1.15
N TYR A 17 -25.13 19.17 -1.61
CA TYR A 17 -23.82 18.88 -1.02
C TYR A 17 -22.68 19.81 -1.53
N LEU A 18 -22.83 20.43 -2.70
CA LEU A 18 -21.80 21.30 -3.29
C LEU A 18 -21.82 22.76 -2.78
N ILE A 19 -22.85 23.18 -2.05
CA ILE A 19 -22.99 24.58 -1.59
C ILE A 19 -22.50 24.76 -0.14
N TRP A 20 -22.40 23.69 0.65
CA TRP A 20 -21.91 23.75 2.03
C TRP A 20 -20.37 23.82 2.13
N SER A 21 -19.64 23.30 1.14
CA SER A 21 -18.17 23.24 1.16
C SER A 21 -17.47 24.56 0.75
N ARG A 22 -18.20 25.53 0.19
CA ARG A 22 -17.63 26.82 -0.28
C ARG A 22 -17.78 27.99 0.69
N TYR A 23 -18.55 27.85 1.77
CA TYR A 23 -18.83 28.95 2.71
C TYR A 23 -17.89 29.02 3.93
N LYS A 24 -17.03 28.01 4.16
CA LYS A 24 -16.13 27.98 5.32
C LYS A 24 -14.70 28.50 5.04
N VAL A 25 -14.44 29.02 3.84
CA VAL A 25 -13.09 29.45 3.40
C VAL A 25 -12.93 30.98 3.34
N ARG A 26 -13.91 31.78 3.83
CA ARG A 26 -13.89 33.24 3.61
C ARG A 26 -13.95 34.15 4.84
N GLN A 27 -13.73 33.66 6.05
CA GLN A 27 -13.62 34.51 7.24
C GLN A 27 -12.45 34.11 8.12
N SER A 28 -11.27 34.67 7.84
CA SER A 28 -10.38 35.24 8.86
C SER A 28 -9.05 35.66 8.21
N LEU A 29 -8.98 36.89 7.72
CA LEU A 29 -7.74 37.61 7.44
C LEU A 29 -7.92 39.01 8.00
N GLN A 30 -7.19 39.33 9.08
CA GLN A 30 -6.44 40.59 9.27
C GLN A 30 -5.72 40.62 10.65
N PRO A 31 -4.67 41.46 10.81
CA PRO A 31 -3.39 41.03 11.38
C PRO A 31 -3.06 41.66 12.74
N GLN A 32 -2.15 41.04 13.50
CA GLN A 32 -1.31 41.73 14.49
C GLN A 32 -0.10 40.87 14.90
N SER A 33 0.90 41.58 15.42
CA SER A 33 2.34 41.33 15.38
C SER A 33 2.91 40.47 16.52
N ALA A 34 4.14 40.00 16.25
CA ALA A 34 5.22 39.62 17.18
C ALA A 34 5.26 38.17 17.70
N MET A 35 6.33 37.48 17.25
CA MET A 35 7.00 36.31 17.84
C MET A 35 6.12 35.10 18.20
N ALA A 36 6.01 34.16 17.28
CA ALA A 36 5.68 32.77 17.59
C ALA A 36 6.24 31.87 16.49
N ALA A 37 6.77 30.72 16.89
CA ALA A 37 7.37 29.69 16.05
C ALA A 37 6.57 29.45 14.77
N ALA A 38 7.28 29.40 13.63
CA ALA A 38 6.70 28.90 12.40
C ALA A 38 6.28 27.45 12.63
N ALA A 39 4.98 27.23 12.82
CA ALA A 39 4.37 25.93 12.69
C ALA A 39 4.64 25.45 11.26
N GLU A 40 5.50 24.44 11.10
CA GLU A 40 5.65 23.73 9.83
C GLU A 40 4.29 23.17 9.42
N VAL A 41 3.89 23.45 8.19
CA VAL A 41 2.66 22.93 7.60
C VAL A 41 2.84 21.43 7.34
N GLY A 42 2.31 20.61 8.25
CA GLY A 42 1.78 19.25 8.05
C GLY A 42 2.39 18.36 6.95
N GLY A 43 3.58 17.79 7.19
CA GLY A 43 4.15 16.71 6.37
C GLY A 43 3.80 15.30 6.90
N ASP A 44 3.94 14.27 6.05
CA ASP A 44 3.85 12.87 6.48
C ASP A 44 5.07 12.50 7.35
N LYS A 45 4.80 11.90 8.52
CA LYS A 45 5.83 11.54 9.52
C LYS A 45 6.72 10.37 9.09
N TYR A 46 6.22 9.49 8.23
CA TYR A 46 6.81 8.19 7.93
C TYR A 46 7.40 8.08 6.52
N ARG A 47 7.14 9.06 5.66
CA ARG A 47 7.57 9.09 4.26
C ARG A 47 8.22 10.42 3.94
N SER A 48 9.37 10.34 3.28
CA SER A 48 10.04 11.51 2.72
C SER A 48 9.50 11.84 1.32
N PHE A 49 9.89 13.01 0.80
CA PHE A 49 9.73 13.36 -0.62
C PHE A 49 8.27 13.39 -1.12
N ILE A 50 7.33 13.75 -0.24
CA ILE A 50 5.92 14.05 -0.59
C ILE A 50 5.73 15.56 -0.79
N HIS A 51 6.33 16.37 0.08
CA HIS A 51 6.25 17.82 0.08
C HIS A 51 7.66 18.40 0.18
N GLY A 52 7.86 19.62 -0.33
CA GLY A 52 9.15 20.29 -0.35
C GLY A 52 9.36 21.10 -1.61
N GLU A 53 10.41 21.92 -1.65
CA GLU A 53 10.75 22.69 -2.86
C GLU A 53 11.11 21.77 -4.03
N SER A 54 11.82 20.68 -3.75
CA SER A 54 12.21 19.69 -4.76
C SER A 54 11.06 18.83 -5.29
N GLU A 55 9.89 18.90 -4.66
CA GLU A 55 8.69 18.13 -5.02
C GLU A 55 7.65 19.00 -5.75
N ARG A 56 7.91 20.31 -5.91
CA ARG A 56 6.98 21.24 -6.57
C ARG A 56 6.64 20.82 -8.00
N ASP A 57 7.62 20.29 -8.72
CA ASP A 57 7.49 19.89 -10.12
C ASP A 57 7.28 18.38 -10.30
N THR A 58 7.04 17.63 -9.22
CA THR A 58 6.83 16.18 -9.28
C THR A 58 5.58 15.84 -10.09
N VAL A 59 5.71 14.91 -11.03
CA VAL A 59 4.58 14.39 -11.81
C VAL A 59 3.96 13.21 -11.08
N TRP A 60 2.91 13.51 -10.33
CA TRP A 60 2.10 12.54 -9.60
C TRP A 60 1.17 11.78 -10.55
N ARG A 61 1.14 10.44 -10.43
CA ARG A 61 0.30 9.54 -11.22
C ARG A 61 -1.19 9.93 -11.20
N TYR A 62 -1.66 10.45 -10.06
CA TYR A 62 -3.05 10.85 -9.85
C TYR A 62 -3.23 12.37 -9.75
N GLY A 63 -2.26 13.14 -10.26
CA GLY A 63 -2.33 14.60 -10.37
C GLY A 63 -2.07 15.39 -9.08
N ALA A 64 -1.87 14.72 -7.93
CA ALA A 64 -1.55 15.36 -6.66
C ALA A 64 -0.73 14.42 -5.75
N PRO A 65 0.00 14.97 -4.75
CA PRO A 65 0.65 14.17 -3.71
C PRO A 65 -0.36 13.27 -2.98
N PRO A 66 0.00 12.01 -2.65
CA PRO A 66 -0.87 11.11 -1.90
C PRO A 66 -1.06 11.57 -0.46
N ASN A 67 -2.24 11.29 0.11
CA ASN A 67 -2.52 11.45 1.54
C ASN A 67 -2.49 10.07 2.23
N TYR A 68 -1.70 9.94 3.30
CA TYR A 68 -1.55 8.70 4.07
C TYR A 68 -2.13 8.78 5.49
N ASP A 69 -2.89 9.83 5.84
CA ASP A 69 -3.40 10.06 7.19
C ASP A 69 -4.19 8.86 7.74
N VAL A 70 -5.02 8.23 6.89
CA VAL A 70 -5.85 7.09 7.30
C VAL A 70 -5.00 5.86 7.62
N VAL A 71 -4.05 5.51 6.74
CA VAL A 71 -3.18 4.34 6.98
C VAL A 71 -2.14 4.61 8.06
N ASN A 72 -1.74 5.86 8.26
CA ASN A 72 -0.84 6.25 9.34
C ASN A 72 -1.53 6.09 10.70
N LYS A 73 -2.83 6.44 10.82
CA LYS A 73 -3.62 6.15 12.03
C LYS A 73 -3.72 4.65 12.31
N LEU A 74 -3.96 3.84 11.27
CA LEU A 74 -3.97 2.37 11.39
C LEU A 74 -2.60 1.86 11.86
N PHE A 75 -1.53 2.32 11.23
CA PHE A 75 -0.16 1.96 11.58
C PHE A 75 0.17 2.34 13.03
N GLU A 76 -0.12 3.56 13.46
CA GLU A 76 0.16 4.03 14.82
C GLU A 76 -0.61 3.26 15.89
N ALA A 77 -1.86 2.88 15.60
CA ALA A 77 -2.71 2.14 16.52
C ALA A 77 -2.26 0.68 16.71
N GLU A 78 -1.65 0.07 15.70
CA GLU A 78 -1.41 -1.39 15.67
C GLU A 78 0.05 -1.81 15.51
N ARG A 79 0.98 -0.86 15.30
CA ARG A 79 2.42 -1.15 15.24
C ARG A 79 2.91 -1.80 16.54
N THR A 80 3.85 -2.71 16.39
CA THR A 80 4.51 -3.40 17.51
C THR A 80 5.89 -2.84 17.78
N GLN A 81 6.48 -2.11 16.84
CA GLN A 81 7.82 -1.54 16.94
C GLN A 81 7.80 -0.01 16.98
N VAL A 82 8.60 0.53 17.90
CA VAL A 82 8.91 1.96 18.00
C VAL A 82 10.43 2.10 17.99
N TRP A 83 10.98 2.38 16.82
CA TRP A 83 12.42 2.48 16.63
C TRP A 83 12.97 3.82 17.17
N PRO A 84 14.15 3.82 17.82
CA PRO A 84 14.80 5.06 18.24
C PRO A 84 15.10 5.97 17.04
N GLU A 85 15.00 7.28 17.25
CA GLU A 85 15.32 8.25 16.19
C GLU A 85 16.76 8.10 15.72
N GLY A 86 16.95 8.04 14.40
CA GLY A 86 18.27 7.89 13.77
C GLY A 86 18.81 6.46 13.74
N SER A 87 18.12 5.48 14.33
CA SER A 87 18.49 4.07 14.26
C SER A 87 18.44 3.52 12.84
N LEU A 88 19.10 2.38 12.59
CA LEU A 88 19.05 1.74 11.28
C LEU A 88 17.61 1.30 10.94
N GLU A 89 16.91 0.72 11.89
CA GLU A 89 15.54 0.23 11.74
C GLU A 89 14.56 1.36 11.42
N GLU A 90 14.73 2.50 12.07
CA GLU A 90 13.97 3.71 11.81
C GLU A 90 14.18 4.21 10.37
N LYS A 91 15.45 4.25 9.92
CA LYS A 91 15.83 4.62 8.54
C LYS A 91 15.29 3.62 7.51
N VAL A 92 15.37 2.32 7.79
CA VAL A 92 14.87 1.26 6.91
C VAL A 92 13.34 1.31 6.80
N GLN A 93 12.63 1.55 7.91
CA GLN A 93 11.18 1.74 7.91
C GLN A 93 10.76 2.93 7.04
N ARG A 94 11.45 4.06 7.16
CA ARG A 94 11.21 5.25 6.34
C ARG A 94 11.55 5.01 4.88
N LEU A 95 12.70 4.37 4.60
CA LEU A 95 13.12 4.02 3.23
C LEU A 95 12.06 3.15 2.56
N LEU A 96 11.63 2.07 3.20
CA LEU A 96 10.62 1.15 2.70
C LEU A 96 9.30 1.86 2.35
N LYS A 97 8.75 2.65 3.28
CA LYS A 97 7.49 3.37 3.07
C LYS A 97 7.60 4.45 1.98
N THR A 98 8.75 5.13 1.91
CA THR A 98 9.01 6.16 0.90
C THR A 98 9.20 5.54 -0.47
N TRP A 99 9.97 4.46 -0.56
CA TRP A 99 10.20 3.69 -1.78
C TRP A 99 8.90 3.15 -2.39
N GLU A 100 8.02 2.59 -1.56
CA GLU A 100 6.71 2.09 -2.01
C GLU A 100 5.85 3.25 -2.55
N MET A 101 5.80 4.37 -1.82
CA MET A 101 5.10 5.58 -2.26
C MET A 101 5.60 6.09 -3.61
N GLU A 102 6.92 6.18 -3.79
CA GLU A 102 7.51 6.68 -5.03
C GLU A 102 7.24 5.77 -6.22
N LEU A 103 7.32 4.45 -6.04
CA LEU A 103 7.00 3.49 -7.12
C LEU A 103 5.52 3.52 -7.51
N VAL A 104 4.62 3.70 -6.54
CA VAL A 104 3.18 3.74 -6.80
C VAL A 104 2.78 5.08 -7.41
N HIS A 105 3.27 6.20 -6.87
CA HIS A 105 2.70 7.51 -7.14
C HIS A 105 3.53 8.42 -8.06
N LYS A 106 4.85 8.22 -8.19
CA LYS A 106 5.70 9.08 -9.04
C LYS A 106 5.97 8.41 -10.38
N VAL A 107 5.59 9.06 -11.47
CA VAL A 107 5.65 8.45 -12.81
C VAL A 107 7.08 8.49 -13.37
N ARG A 108 7.74 9.64 -13.25
CA ARG A 108 9.02 9.88 -13.90
C ARG A 108 10.18 9.34 -13.07
N PRO A 109 11.20 8.72 -13.69
CA PRO A 109 12.38 8.23 -12.98
C PRO A 109 13.10 9.31 -12.17
N GLU A 110 13.17 10.54 -12.67
CA GLU A 110 13.83 11.68 -12.02
C GLU A 110 13.10 12.19 -10.76
N ASP A 111 11.81 11.88 -10.61
CA ASP A 111 11.06 12.26 -9.41
C ASP A 111 11.29 11.27 -8.25
N GLN A 112 11.81 10.07 -8.54
CA GLN A 112 12.02 9.00 -7.58
C GLN A 112 13.43 9.09 -6.97
N LYS A 113 13.50 9.41 -5.69
CA LYS A 113 14.76 9.67 -4.98
C LYS A 113 15.31 8.46 -4.23
N THR A 114 14.47 7.47 -3.97
CA THR A 114 14.83 6.25 -3.23
C THR A 114 15.38 5.12 -4.09
N VAL A 115 15.33 5.25 -5.42
CA VAL A 115 15.76 4.20 -6.35
C VAL A 115 16.88 4.70 -7.26
N ASN A 116 17.82 3.82 -7.56
CA ASN A 116 18.76 4.04 -8.64
C ASN A 116 18.08 3.65 -9.97
N SER A 117 17.38 4.60 -10.59
CA SER A 117 16.50 4.32 -11.74
C SER A 117 17.16 3.55 -12.89
N ALA A 118 18.47 3.71 -13.10
CA ALA A 118 19.20 3.02 -14.18
C ALA A 118 19.49 1.54 -13.86
N LYS A 119 19.69 1.20 -12.59
CA LYS A 119 20.06 -0.16 -12.15
C LYS A 119 18.91 -0.92 -11.49
N TYR A 120 17.84 -0.23 -11.13
CA TYR A 120 16.79 -0.77 -10.29
C TYR A 120 16.13 -2.02 -10.86
N THR A 121 16.09 -3.07 -10.03
CA THR A 121 15.35 -4.30 -10.30
C THR A 121 14.53 -4.77 -9.09
N ALA A 122 13.45 -5.50 -9.33
CA ALA A 122 12.61 -6.10 -8.29
C ALA A 122 12.34 -7.58 -8.57
N SER A 123 12.45 -8.43 -7.56
CA SER A 123 12.06 -9.84 -7.63
C SER A 123 11.21 -10.24 -6.42
N THR A 124 10.37 -11.24 -6.64
CA THR A 124 9.52 -11.83 -5.60
C THR A 124 9.67 -13.34 -5.63
N ASN A 125 9.85 -13.97 -4.45
CA ASN A 125 9.89 -15.42 -4.25
C ASN A 125 10.81 -16.16 -5.25
N GLY A 126 11.98 -15.57 -5.54
CA GLY A 126 12.98 -16.14 -6.45
C GLY A 126 12.59 -16.13 -7.93
N MET A 127 11.50 -15.45 -8.33
CA MET A 127 11.15 -15.27 -9.74
C MET A 127 12.13 -14.34 -10.46
N LYS A 128 12.10 -14.39 -11.80
CA LYS A 128 12.89 -13.50 -12.66
C LYS A 128 12.65 -12.04 -12.24
N ALA A 129 13.74 -11.33 -11.98
CA ALA A 129 13.71 -9.92 -11.65
C ALA A 129 13.18 -9.09 -12.84
N LEU A 130 12.38 -8.08 -12.52
CA LEU A 130 11.88 -7.07 -13.46
C LEU A 130 12.68 -5.79 -13.30
N SER A 131 12.96 -5.13 -14.42
CA SER A 131 13.49 -3.77 -14.45
C SER A 131 12.48 -2.77 -13.87
N ARG A 132 12.96 -1.56 -13.55
CA ARG A 132 12.08 -0.43 -13.18
C ARG A 132 10.93 -0.23 -14.17
N ALA A 133 11.23 -0.21 -15.47
CA ALA A 133 10.22 0.06 -16.50
C ALA A 133 9.13 -1.01 -16.51
N GLU A 134 9.51 -2.28 -16.38
CA GLU A 134 8.56 -3.40 -16.30
C GLU A 134 7.71 -3.33 -15.03
N VAL A 135 8.30 -3.05 -13.85
CA VAL A 135 7.57 -2.90 -12.58
C VAL A 135 6.56 -1.75 -12.66
N MET A 136 6.97 -0.60 -13.21
CA MET A 136 6.12 0.58 -13.35
C MET A 136 4.99 0.36 -14.35
N ALA A 137 5.17 -0.52 -15.34
CA ALA A 137 4.16 -0.84 -16.35
C ALA A 137 3.06 -1.77 -15.79
N ILE A 138 3.44 -2.80 -15.02
CA ILE A 138 2.46 -3.75 -14.47
C ILE A 138 1.87 -3.30 -13.13
N GLY A 139 2.56 -2.45 -12.38
CA GLY A 139 2.14 -1.98 -11.06
C GLY A 139 2.63 -2.86 -9.90
N GLY A 140 2.63 -2.26 -8.70
CA GLY A 140 3.18 -2.87 -7.49
C GLY A 140 2.49 -4.18 -7.09
N TYR A 141 1.15 -4.20 -7.03
CA TYR A 141 0.39 -5.40 -6.65
C TYR A 141 0.60 -6.57 -7.61
N ASN A 142 0.55 -6.30 -8.93
CA ASN A 142 0.78 -7.34 -9.93
C ASN A 142 2.20 -7.90 -9.81
N ASN A 143 3.23 -7.05 -9.71
CA ASN A 143 4.61 -7.49 -9.48
C ASN A 143 4.76 -8.32 -8.19
N PHE A 144 4.17 -7.83 -7.10
CA PHE A 144 4.25 -8.47 -5.79
C PHE A 144 3.56 -9.84 -5.79
N LEU A 145 2.45 -10.00 -6.51
CA LEU A 145 1.63 -11.22 -6.53
C LEU A 145 1.88 -12.13 -7.72
N ARG A 146 2.92 -11.86 -8.53
CA ARG A 146 3.37 -12.75 -9.61
C ARG A 146 3.43 -14.20 -9.14
N THR A 147 3.05 -15.11 -10.03
CA THR A 147 2.92 -16.51 -9.68
C THR A 147 3.14 -17.41 -10.89
N LYS A 148 3.55 -18.66 -10.63
CA LYS A 148 3.61 -19.73 -11.62
C LYS A 148 2.41 -20.69 -11.52
N LEU A 149 1.47 -20.43 -10.61
CA LEU A 149 0.26 -21.25 -10.49
C LEU A 149 -0.52 -21.22 -11.81
N PRO A 150 -1.14 -22.34 -12.22
CA PRO A 150 -2.12 -22.34 -13.30
C PRO A 150 -3.27 -21.35 -13.03
N PRO A 151 -3.84 -20.67 -14.05
CA PRO A 151 -4.90 -19.67 -13.88
C PRO A 151 -6.08 -20.11 -13.01
N GLU A 152 -6.51 -21.36 -13.14
CA GLU A 152 -7.60 -21.98 -12.37
C GLU A 152 -7.34 -22.08 -10.86
N HIS A 153 -6.09 -21.89 -10.42
CA HIS A 153 -5.68 -21.91 -9.02
C HIS A 153 -5.33 -20.52 -8.47
N ARG A 154 -5.58 -19.45 -9.24
CA ARG A 154 -5.27 -18.07 -8.85
C ARG A 154 -6.50 -17.40 -8.23
N ILE A 155 -6.43 -17.11 -6.93
CA ILE A 155 -7.41 -16.26 -6.23
C ILE A 155 -7.37 -14.82 -6.81
N PHE A 156 -6.16 -14.36 -7.14
CA PHE A 156 -5.90 -13.12 -7.87
C PHE A 156 -4.98 -13.44 -9.03
N ASP A 157 -5.36 -13.06 -10.24
CA ASP A 157 -4.58 -13.30 -11.45
C ASP A 157 -3.85 -12.03 -11.91
N PRO A 158 -2.55 -11.87 -11.60
CA PRO A 158 -1.79 -10.67 -11.97
C PRO A 158 -1.59 -10.54 -13.49
N ASP A 159 -1.77 -11.61 -14.27
CA ASP A 159 -1.60 -11.57 -15.73
C ASP A 159 -2.84 -11.01 -16.45
N GLN A 160 -3.99 -10.92 -15.76
CA GLN A 160 -5.25 -10.38 -16.28
C GLN A 160 -5.55 -8.96 -15.78
N GLU A 161 -4.70 -8.41 -14.91
CA GLU A 161 -4.92 -7.13 -14.26
C GLU A 161 -3.99 -6.06 -14.84
N THR A 162 -4.55 -4.88 -15.11
CA THR A 162 -3.75 -3.67 -15.33
C THR A 162 -3.27 -3.09 -13.99
N LEU A 163 -2.37 -2.10 -14.06
CA LEU A 163 -1.99 -1.33 -12.88
C LEU A 163 -3.22 -0.71 -12.21
N GLU A 164 -4.12 -0.12 -12.99
CA GLU A 164 -5.31 0.59 -12.48
C GLU A 164 -6.32 -0.37 -11.83
N SER A 165 -6.56 -1.52 -12.46
CA SER A 165 -7.53 -2.52 -11.96
C SER A 165 -7.01 -3.25 -10.71
N SER A 166 -5.72 -3.58 -10.66
CA SER A 166 -5.11 -4.12 -9.44
C SER A 166 -5.13 -3.10 -8.29
N MET A 167 -4.73 -1.84 -8.55
CA MET A 167 -4.80 -0.77 -7.55
C MET A 167 -6.24 -0.56 -7.04
N ALA A 168 -7.23 -0.48 -7.94
CA ALA A 168 -8.62 -0.33 -7.57
C ALA A 168 -9.13 -1.50 -6.73
N THR A 169 -8.74 -2.74 -7.06
CA THR A 169 -9.09 -3.94 -6.31
C THR A 169 -8.63 -3.86 -4.85
N PHE A 170 -7.36 -3.57 -4.62
CA PHE A 170 -6.81 -3.54 -3.25
C PHE A 170 -7.23 -2.30 -2.45
N LEU A 171 -7.34 -1.13 -3.09
CA LEU A 171 -7.85 0.07 -2.42
C LEU A 171 -9.33 -0.06 -2.03
N THR A 172 -10.12 -0.78 -2.85
CA THR A 172 -11.51 -1.11 -2.52
C THR A 172 -11.55 -2.07 -1.34
N ALA A 173 -10.75 -3.15 -1.36
CA ALA A 173 -10.72 -4.13 -0.29
C ALA A 173 -10.25 -3.53 1.05
N PHE A 174 -9.28 -2.61 1.02
CA PHE A 174 -8.66 -1.99 2.20
C PHE A 174 -8.90 -0.47 2.24
N PRO A 175 -10.12 0.00 2.55
CA PRO A 175 -10.43 1.43 2.58
C PRO A 175 -9.66 2.20 3.67
N ARG A 176 -9.15 1.52 4.70
CA ARG A 176 -8.25 2.11 5.71
C ARG A 176 -6.77 2.13 5.28
N GLY A 177 -6.47 1.63 4.10
CA GLY A 177 -5.12 1.39 3.60
C GLY A 177 -4.54 0.05 4.05
N PHE A 178 -3.36 -0.25 3.51
CA PHE A 178 -2.60 -1.46 3.77
C PHE A 178 -1.29 -1.06 4.45
N ALA A 179 -1.27 -1.11 5.78
CA ALA A 179 -0.13 -0.67 6.57
C ALA A 179 1.06 -1.63 6.36
N ILE A 180 2.28 -1.09 6.49
CA ILE A 180 3.53 -1.85 6.44
C ILE A 180 4.39 -1.50 7.63
N GLU A 181 5.04 -2.49 8.22
CA GLU A 181 5.92 -2.33 9.37
C GLU A 181 7.19 -3.17 9.21
N VAL A 182 8.34 -2.57 9.50
CA VAL A 182 9.61 -3.27 9.70
C VAL A 182 9.59 -3.84 11.12
N LEU A 183 9.68 -5.16 11.20
CA LEU A 183 9.65 -5.91 12.46
C LEU A 183 11.04 -6.13 13.04
N ASP A 184 12.05 -6.25 12.19
CA ASP A 184 13.45 -6.48 12.57
C ASP A 184 14.39 -6.16 11.39
N VAL A 185 15.63 -5.77 11.65
CA VAL A 185 16.68 -5.53 10.64
C VAL A 185 17.88 -6.41 10.91
N TYR A 186 18.21 -7.27 9.96
CA TYR A 186 19.26 -8.28 10.08
C TYR A 186 20.63 -7.83 9.59
N SER A 187 20.68 -6.81 8.72
CA SER A 187 21.94 -6.30 8.19
C SER A 187 21.82 -4.85 7.72
N GLY A 188 22.96 -4.14 7.72
CA GLY A 188 23.09 -2.79 7.18
C GLY A 188 23.52 -2.75 5.70
N PRO A 189 23.74 -1.55 5.14
CA PRO A 189 24.23 -1.37 3.77
C PRO A 189 25.55 -2.12 3.50
N PRO A 190 25.82 -2.53 2.25
CA PRO A 190 25.03 -2.28 1.04
C PRO A 190 23.88 -3.28 0.84
N LYS A 191 23.74 -4.30 1.70
CA LYS A 191 22.69 -5.32 1.60
C LYS A 191 21.89 -5.37 2.89
N ILE A 192 20.80 -4.63 2.91
CA ILE A 192 19.90 -4.51 4.06
C ILE A 192 18.85 -5.61 3.97
N ALA A 193 18.94 -6.62 4.83
CA ALA A 193 17.91 -7.64 4.99
C ALA A 193 17.05 -7.29 6.21
N PHE A 194 15.73 -7.30 6.06
CA PHE A 194 14.82 -6.97 7.14
C PHE A 194 13.53 -7.77 7.05
N LYS A 195 12.95 -8.06 8.21
CA LYS A 195 11.63 -8.69 8.33
C LYS A 195 10.58 -7.60 8.37
N PHE A 196 9.47 -7.82 7.66
CA PHE A 196 8.36 -6.89 7.64
C PHE A 196 7.03 -7.62 7.76
N ARG A 197 5.98 -6.86 8.08
CA ARG A 197 4.60 -7.28 7.88
C ARG A 197 3.82 -6.22 7.12
N HIS A 198 2.79 -6.67 6.43
CA HIS A 198 1.77 -5.83 5.82
C HIS A 198 0.40 -6.27 6.32
N TRP A 199 -0.49 -5.33 6.61
CA TRP A 199 -1.83 -5.66 7.07
C TRP A 199 -2.88 -4.60 6.73
N GLY A 200 -4.12 -5.05 6.62
CA GLY A 200 -5.31 -4.22 6.42
C GLY A 200 -6.57 -4.98 6.83
N TYR A 201 -7.71 -4.30 6.89
CA TYR A 201 -8.99 -4.94 7.18
C TYR A 201 -9.83 -5.02 5.90
N MET A 202 -10.29 -6.21 5.53
CA MET A 202 -11.09 -6.42 4.33
C MET A 202 -12.53 -5.91 4.53
N GLU A 203 -12.71 -4.61 4.38
CA GLU A 203 -14.00 -3.93 4.54
C GLU A 203 -14.70 -3.64 3.21
N GLY A 204 -13.99 -3.79 2.09
CA GLY A 204 -14.60 -3.86 0.77
C GLY A 204 -14.51 -5.25 0.15
N PRO A 205 -15.24 -5.48 -0.94
CA PRO A 205 -15.20 -6.74 -1.67
C PRO A 205 -13.84 -6.96 -2.34
N PHE A 206 -13.48 -8.23 -2.56
CA PHE A 206 -12.26 -8.62 -3.26
C PHE A 206 -12.55 -9.75 -4.24
N LYS A 207 -12.43 -9.48 -5.55
CA LYS A 207 -12.57 -10.49 -6.63
C LYS A 207 -13.83 -11.39 -6.49
N GLY A 208 -14.96 -10.81 -6.11
CA GLY A 208 -16.24 -11.52 -5.93
C GLY A 208 -16.51 -12.03 -4.51
N HIS A 209 -15.52 -11.97 -3.61
CA HIS A 209 -15.68 -12.29 -2.20
C HIS A 209 -16.22 -11.07 -1.42
N PRO A 210 -17.26 -11.25 -0.58
CA PRO A 210 -17.84 -10.16 0.20
C PRO A 210 -16.88 -9.71 1.32
N PRO A 211 -16.96 -8.44 1.76
CA PRO A 211 -16.16 -7.99 2.89
C PRO A 211 -16.51 -8.76 4.16
N HIS A 212 -15.50 -9.26 4.86
CA HIS A 212 -15.67 -9.96 6.13
C HIS A 212 -15.15 -9.14 7.34
N GLY A 213 -14.55 -7.98 7.10
CA GLY A 213 -14.11 -7.04 8.13
C GLY A 213 -12.94 -7.53 9.00
N GLN A 214 -12.38 -8.71 8.72
CA GLN A 214 -11.24 -9.27 9.46
C GLN A 214 -9.92 -8.74 8.90
N ARG A 215 -8.87 -8.85 9.72
CA ARG A 215 -7.51 -8.50 9.32
C ARG A 215 -6.99 -9.49 8.30
N VAL A 216 -6.52 -8.97 7.17
CA VAL A 216 -5.64 -9.67 6.23
C VAL A 216 -4.23 -9.21 6.52
N GLU A 217 -3.35 -10.14 6.87
CA GLU A 217 -1.96 -9.85 7.24
C GLU A 217 -1.02 -10.89 6.64
N PHE A 218 0.18 -10.46 6.26
CA PHE A 218 1.26 -11.39 5.95
C PHE A 218 2.59 -10.84 6.45
N VAL A 219 3.53 -11.77 6.65
CA VAL A 219 4.90 -11.51 7.08
C VAL A 219 5.85 -11.97 5.99
N GLY A 220 6.92 -11.21 5.78
CA GLY A 220 7.95 -11.54 4.81
C GLY A 220 9.33 -11.03 5.22
N VAL A 221 10.31 -11.35 4.39
CA VAL A 221 11.65 -10.75 4.42
C VAL A 221 11.85 -10.00 3.12
N CYS A 222 12.42 -8.81 3.22
CA CYS A 222 12.88 -8.03 2.09
C CYS A 222 14.39 -7.84 2.18
N ILE A 223 15.06 -7.89 1.03
CA ILE A 223 16.47 -7.53 0.90
C ILE A 223 16.58 -6.35 -0.06
N PHE A 224 17.04 -5.21 0.46
CA PHE A 224 17.43 -4.06 -0.35
C PHE A 224 18.93 -4.08 -0.57
N HIS A 225 19.34 -4.02 -1.85
CA HIS A 225 20.70 -3.69 -2.23
C HIS A 225 20.73 -2.21 -2.56
N VAL A 226 21.57 -1.46 -1.85
CA VAL A 226 21.62 -0.01 -1.93
C VAL A 226 23.02 0.46 -2.35
N ASP A 227 23.07 1.58 -3.07
CA ASP A 227 24.33 2.27 -3.36
C ASP A 227 24.81 3.14 -2.17
N GLU A 228 25.91 3.86 -2.38
CA GLU A 228 26.53 4.72 -1.36
C GLU A 228 25.61 5.87 -0.91
N GLU A 229 24.61 6.23 -1.72
CA GLU A 229 23.61 7.26 -1.41
C GLU A 229 22.34 6.67 -0.79
N MET A 230 22.35 5.39 -0.41
CA MET A 230 21.19 4.63 0.08
C MET A 230 20.05 4.47 -0.94
N LYS A 231 20.31 4.65 -2.24
CA LYS A 231 19.30 4.39 -3.27
C LYS A 231 19.24 2.90 -3.57
N VAL A 232 18.02 2.37 -3.64
CA VAL A 232 17.77 0.95 -3.91
C VAL A 232 18.10 0.65 -5.37
N GLU A 233 19.07 -0.24 -5.59
CA GLU A 233 19.42 -0.83 -6.88
C GLU A 233 18.70 -2.18 -7.10
N LYS A 234 18.37 -2.90 -6.02
CA LYS A 234 17.64 -4.17 -6.11
C LYS A 234 16.76 -4.39 -4.89
N SER A 235 15.52 -4.81 -5.12
CA SER A 235 14.61 -5.29 -4.08
C SER A 235 14.26 -6.77 -4.29
N GLU A 236 14.34 -7.57 -3.23
CA GLU A 236 13.99 -8.99 -3.25
C GLU A 236 13.00 -9.26 -2.13
N TYR A 237 11.82 -9.79 -2.46
CA TYR A 237 10.77 -10.12 -1.50
C TYR A 237 10.61 -11.63 -1.35
N PHE A 238 10.50 -12.09 -0.11
CA PHE A 238 10.24 -13.48 0.24
C PHE A 238 9.10 -13.55 1.25
N TYR A 239 7.97 -14.15 0.86
CA TYR A 239 6.81 -14.29 1.72
C TYR A 239 5.86 -15.38 1.21
N GLU A 240 5.01 -15.87 2.10
CA GLU A 240 4.01 -16.90 1.77
C GLU A 240 2.75 -16.23 1.18
N ARG A 241 2.64 -16.29 -0.15
CA ARG A 241 1.57 -15.63 -0.93
C ARG A 241 0.22 -16.36 -0.81
N GLY A 242 0.23 -17.68 -0.61
CA GLY A 242 -0.99 -18.49 -0.55
C GLY A 242 -1.90 -18.08 0.59
N ASN A 243 -1.36 -18.03 1.80
CA ASN A 243 -2.03 -17.62 3.03
C ASN A 243 -2.48 -16.16 2.95
N PHE A 244 -1.68 -15.28 2.35
CA PHE A 244 -2.10 -13.89 2.11
C PHE A 244 -3.39 -13.84 1.28
N LEU A 245 -3.42 -14.50 0.12
CA LEU A 245 -4.59 -14.47 -0.76
C LEU A 245 -5.76 -15.29 -0.19
N ALA A 246 -5.49 -16.39 0.52
CA ALA A 246 -6.51 -17.19 1.18
C ALA A 246 -7.23 -16.40 2.29
N SER A 247 -6.57 -15.40 2.89
CA SER A 247 -7.16 -14.55 3.93
C SER A 247 -8.28 -13.64 3.42
N PHE A 248 -8.45 -13.47 2.09
CA PHE A 248 -9.58 -12.75 1.50
C PHE A 248 -10.81 -13.65 1.28
N LEU A 249 -10.64 -14.96 1.39
CA LEU A 249 -11.73 -15.91 1.18
C LEU A 249 -12.56 -15.97 2.47
N SER A 250 -13.88 -15.84 2.35
CA SER A 250 -14.77 -16.15 3.47
C SER A 250 -14.54 -17.61 3.89
N PRO A 251 -14.47 -17.91 5.19
CA PRO A 251 -14.40 -19.31 5.62
C PRO A 251 -15.60 -20.05 5.03
N PRO A 252 -15.42 -21.22 4.40
CA PRO A 252 -16.56 -22.05 4.06
C PRO A 252 -17.32 -22.36 5.35
N ASP A 253 -18.66 -22.36 5.29
CA ASP A 253 -19.48 -22.89 6.37
C ASP A 253 -18.87 -24.23 6.80
N ALA A 254 -18.52 -24.35 8.08
CA ALA A 254 -17.66 -25.40 8.60
C ALA A 254 -18.25 -26.80 8.36
N ALA A 255 -17.94 -27.39 7.21
CA ALA A 255 -18.18 -28.79 6.92
C ALA A 255 -17.11 -29.61 7.65
N SER A 256 -17.51 -30.14 8.80
CA SER A 256 -16.80 -31.15 9.57
C SER A 256 -16.39 -32.35 8.68
N GLY A 257 -15.09 -32.64 8.63
CA GLY A 257 -14.55 -33.77 7.86
C GLY A 257 -13.10 -34.09 8.22
N SER A 258 -12.95 -35.04 9.13
CA SER A 258 -11.75 -35.62 9.75
C SER A 258 -10.68 -36.19 8.81
N GLY A 259 -9.41 -36.09 9.23
CA GLY A 259 -8.33 -36.98 8.77
C GLY A 259 -6.92 -36.38 8.82
N SER A 260 -6.33 -36.15 10.00
CA SER A 260 -4.94 -35.71 10.12
C SER A 260 -3.97 -36.90 10.19
N GLY A 261 -3.31 -37.21 9.08
CA GLY A 261 -2.03 -37.91 9.08
C GLY A 261 -0.95 -36.92 8.68
N CYS A 262 0.10 -36.74 9.50
CA CYS A 262 1.24 -35.90 9.16
C CYS A 262 2.05 -36.58 8.03
N PRO A 263 2.17 -36.01 6.81
CA PRO A 263 2.91 -36.62 5.71
C PRO A 263 4.43 -36.63 5.94
N VAL A 264 4.91 -35.86 6.91
CA VAL A 264 6.35 -35.62 7.14
C VAL A 264 7.00 -36.73 8.00
N MET A 265 6.22 -37.63 8.60
CA MET A 265 6.73 -38.67 9.50
C MET A 265 6.62 -40.11 8.96
N GLN A 266 6.31 -40.30 7.66
CA GLN A 266 6.38 -41.62 7.02
C GLN A 266 7.69 -41.75 6.25
N GLY A 267 8.77 -42.00 6.99
CA GLY A 267 10.10 -42.19 6.44
C GLY A 267 11.00 -42.95 7.41
N ASN A 268 10.75 -44.26 7.55
CA ASN A 268 11.73 -45.36 7.56
C ASN A 268 11.05 -46.71 7.79
#